data_AF-A0A6N8UMG1-F1
#
_entry.id   AF-A0A6N8UMG1-F1
#
_cell.length_a   1.000
_cell.length_b   1.000
_cell.length_c   1.000
_cell.angle_alpha   90.00
_cell.angle_beta   90.00
_cell.angle_gamma   90.00
#
_symmetry.space_group_name_H-M   'P 1'
#
loop_
_entity.id
_entity.type
_entity.pdbx_description
1 polymer ?
#
loop_
_entity_poly.entity_id
_entity_poly.type
_entity_poly.pdbx_seq_one_letter_code
_entity_poly.pdbx_strand_id
1 'polypeptide(L)'
;MRVFGLGDLFIDKFLNFRSKYIDAYKKQHLQFIKYNVSLDVLTTLGVGAVSVYAVLEAVRGEISLGTLIAVFSAAQQIVSLVGGLVYRLNSVYRFSLQTSRLFELLDLDPKSIDGSLEPPRQRPVFLEPNGIGRGISVRGVSFRYPYTEKEVLRDVTFSVPVGSKVAIVGENGAGKTTLVKLLTRFYDPIAGSIQLDGRDYRDYDLESLRSSIGVVFQDFNHYSLTAGENIGVGS
;
A
#
# COMPACT_ATOMS: atom_id res chain seq x y z
N MET A 1 24.54 -6.93 -5.70
CA MET A 1 24.89 -6.88 -4.26
C MET A 1 26.19 -7.62 -3.94
N ARG A 2 26.35 -8.92 -4.23
CA ARG A 2 27.59 -9.66 -3.95
C ARG A 2 28.81 -9.12 -4.70
N VAL A 3 28.64 -8.74 -5.96
CA VAL A 3 29.74 -8.23 -6.83
C VAL A 3 30.34 -6.91 -6.32
N PHE A 4 29.56 -6.06 -5.65
CA PHE A 4 30.02 -4.76 -5.17
C PHE A 4 30.41 -4.77 -3.67
N GLY A 5 30.39 -5.94 -3.01
CA GLY A 5 30.70 -6.02 -1.58
C GLY A 5 29.74 -5.26 -0.65
N LEU A 6 28.61 -4.73 -1.17
CA LEU A 6 27.66 -3.90 -0.41
C LEU A 6 26.80 -4.70 0.57
N GLY A 7 27.02 -6.01 0.68
CA GLY A 7 26.27 -6.88 1.59
C GLY A 7 26.30 -6.35 3.01
N ASP A 8 27.50 -6.08 3.53
CA ASP A 8 27.70 -5.63 4.91
C ASP A 8 27.03 -4.27 5.16
N LEU A 9 27.13 -3.33 4.22
CA LEU A 9 26.45 -2.03 4.33
C LEU A 9 24.92 -2.15 4.44
N PHE A 10 24.31 -3.01 3.60
CA PHE A 10 22.86 -3.22 3.65
C PHE A 10 22.44 -4.01 4.88
N ILE A 11 23.25 -4.98 5.29
CA ILE A 11 23.06 -5.72 6.55
C ILE A 11 23.10 -4.74 7.72
N ASP A 12 24.11 -3.86 7.81
CA ASP A 12 24.24 -2.87 8.88
C ASP A 12 23.08 -1.88 8.89
N LYS A 13 22.64 -1.39 7.71
CA LYS A 13 21.44 -0.54 7.62
C LYS A 13 20.19 -1.28 8.08
N PHE A 14 20.02 -2.53 7.67
CA PHE A 14 18.89 -3.36 8.09
C PHE A 14 18.95 -3.63 9.60
N LEU A 15 20.11 -3.96 10.16
CA LEU A 15 20.30 -4.20 11.59
C LEU A 15 20.03 -2.93 12.41
N ASN A 16 20.46 -1.76 11.93
CA ASN A 16 20.16 -0.46 12.56
C ASN A 16 18.67 -0.09 12.48
N PHE A 17 18.01 -0.38 11.36
CA PHE A 17 16.57 -0.19 11.25
C PHE A 17 15.82 -1.15 12.18
N ARG A 18 16.24 -2.42 12.20
CA ARG A 18 15.69 -3.48 13.05
C ARG A 18 15.87 -3.16 14.53
N SER A 19 17.03 -2.67 14.97
CA SER A 19 17.23 -2.31 16.38
C SER A 19 16.30 -1.18 16.82
N LYS A 20 16.20 -0.10 16.02
CA LYS A 20 15.25 1.00 16.28
C LYS A 20 13.80 0.51 16.34
N TYR A 21 13.41 -0.35 15.39
CA TYR A 21 12.07 -0.94 15.37
C TYR A 21 11.82 -1.83 16.60
N ILE A 22 12.77 -2.70 16.94
CA ILE A 22 12.68 -3.58 18.10
C ILE A 22 12.63 -2.78 19.40
N ASP A 23 13.40 -1.70 19.54
CA ASP A 23 13.41 -0.89 20.76
C ASP A 23 12.09 -0.12 20.93
N ALA A 24 11.54 0.43 19.85
CA ALA A 24 10.20 1.03 19.86
C ALA A 24 9.13 -0.01 20.22
N TYR A 25 9.20 -1.20 19.61
CA TYR A 25 8.29 -2.31 19.90
C TYR A 25 8.40 -2.79 21.35
N LYS A 26 9.62 -2.97 21.87
CA LYS A 26 9.90 -3.34 23.26
C LYS A 26 9.34 -2.32 24.24
N LYS A 27 9.50 -1.01 23.98
CA LYS A 27 8.95 0.03 24.86
C LYS A 27 7.43 -0.05 24.94
N GLN A 28 6.76 -0.26 23.80
CA GLN A 28 5.32 -0.46 23.74
C GLN A 28 4.87 -1.75 24.46
N HIS A 29 5.58 -2.86 24.24
CA HIS A 29 5.29 -4.13 24.90
C HIS A 29 5.57 -4.11 26.40
N LEU A 30 6.64 -3.45 26.85
CA LEU A 30 6.95 -3.31 28.27
C LEU A 30 5.91 -2.46 29.00
N GLN A 31 5.38 -1.41 28.37
CA GLN A 31 4.26 -0.66 28.94
C GLN A 31 3.03 -1.56 29.05
N PHE A 32 2.68 -2.29 27.99
CA PHE A 32 1.56 -3.22 28.00
C PHE A 32 1.72 -4.31 29.09
N ILE A 33 2.89 -4.95 29.18
CA ILE A 33 3.21 -5.95 30.20
C ILE A 33 3.11 -5.35 31.60
N LYS A 34 3.67 -4.15 31.83
CA LYS A 34 3.58 -3.48 33.14
C LYS A 34 2.14 -3.27 33.58
N TYR A 35 1.28 -2.77 32.68
CA TYR A 35 -0.13 -2.58 33.00
C TYR A 35 -0.83 -3.91 33.29
N ASN A 36 -0.64 -4.94 32.46
CA ASN A 36 -1.27 -6.24 32.67
C ASN A 36 -0.78 -6.92 33.95
N VAL A 37 0.54 -6.93 34.22
CA VAL A 37 1.11 -7.50 35.44
C VAL A 37 0.63 -6.74 36.68
N SER A 38 0.55 -5.41 36.63
CA SER A 38 0.03 -4.63 37.76
C SER A 38 -1.44 -4.94 38.05
N LEU A 39 -2.26 -5.10 37.01
CA LEU A 39 -3.66 -5.51 37.16
C LEU A 39 -3.78 -6.93 37.71
N ASP A 40 -2.95 -7.86 37.22
CA ASP A 40 -2.97 -9.27 37.63
C ASP A 40 -2.53 -9.47 39.09
N VAL A 41 -1.52 -8.71 39.55
CA VAL A 41 -1.12 -8.70 40.96
C VAL A 41 -2.24 -8.15 41.84
N LEU A 42 -2.89 -7.06 41.41
CA LEU A 42 -4.00 -6.46 42.16
C LEU A 42 -5.21 -7.41 42.26
N THR A 43 -5.58 -8.07 41.16
CA THR A 43 -6.68 -9.05 41.15
C THR A 43 -6.33 -10.28 41.98
N THR A 44 -5.10 -10.78 41.90
CA THR A 44 -4.64 -11.94 42.70
C THR A 44 -4.68 -11.64 44.19
N LEU A 45 -4.23 -10.45 44.62
CA LEU A 45 -4.33 -10.02 46.01
C LEU A 45 -5.78 -9.86 46.45
N GLY A 46 -6.65 -9.30 45.60
CA GLY A 46 -8.08 -9.18 45.87
C GLY A 46 -8.76 -10.52 46.09
N VAL A 47 -8.52 -11.49 45.19
CA VAL A 47 -9.05 -12.86 45.34
C VAL A 47 -8.47 -13.52 46.59
N GLY A 48 -7.17 -13.37 46.86
CA GLY A 48 -6.53 -13.90 48.07
C GLY A 48 -7.16 -13.36 49.35
N ALA A 49 -7.45 -12.06 49.41
CA ALA A 49 -8.11 -11.43 50.56
C ALA A 49 -9.54 -11.97 50.77
N VAL A 50 -10.32 -12.10 49.69
CA VAL A 50 -11.66 -12.70 49.72
C VAL A 50 -11.60 -14.16 50.20
N SER A 51 -10.59 -14.90 49.74
CA SER A 51 -10.38 -16.31 50.10
C SER A 51 -10.08 -16.46 51.60
N VAL A 52 -9.17 -15.64 52.13
CA VAL A 52 -8.81 -15.64 53.55
C VAL A 52 -10.01 -15.24 54.41
N TYR A 53 -10.76 -14.22 54.01
CA TYR A 53 -11.98 -13.80 54.70
C TYR A 53 -13.02 -14.93 54.76
N ALA A 54 -13.29 -15.59 53.62
CA ALA A 54 -14.23 -16.72 53.57
C ALA A 54 -13.79 -17.91 54.44
N VAL A 55 -12.48 -18.20 54.50
CA VAL A 55 -11.94 -19.26 55.37
C VAL A 55 -12.11 -18.90 56.85
N LEU A 56 -11.84 -17.66 57.24
CA LEU A 56 -12.01 -17.21 58.63
C LEU A 56 -13.47 -17.30 59.10
N GLU A 57 -14.42 -16.99 58.22
CA GLU A 57 -15.86 -17.06 58.51
C GLU A 57 -16.37 -18.52 58.53
N ALA A 58 -15.81 -19.39 57.69
CA ALA A 58 -16.08 -20.83 57.73
C ALA A 58 -15.55 -21.50 59.02
N VAL A 59 -14.37 -21.09 59.52
CA VAL A 59 -13.81 -21.58 60.78
C VAL A 59 -14.65 -21.15 61.99
N ARG A 60 -15.36 -20.02 61.90
CA ARG A 60 -16.33 -19.56 62.92
C ARG A 60 -17.65 -20.34 62.91
N GLY A 61 -17.85 -21.23 61.93
CA GLY A 61 -19.03 -22.11 61.84
C GLY A 61 -20.27 -21.45 61.22
N GLU A 62 -20.15 -20.24 60.66
CA GLU A 62 -21.28 -19.48 60.10
C GLU A 62 -21.64 -19.90 58.67
N ILE A 63 -20.75 -20.62 57.97
CA ILE A 63 -20.94 -21.01 56.57
C ILE A 63 -20.51 -22.45 56.28
N SER A 64 -21.20 -23.11 55.34
CA SER A 64 -20.85 -24.47 54.88
C SER A 64 -19.66 -24.46 53.92
N LEU A 65 -18.92 -25.58 53.85
CA LEU A 65 -17.83 -25.79 52.89
C LEU A 65 -18.28 -25.61 51.43
N GLY A 66 -19.50 -26.03 51.10
CA GLY A 66 -20.07 -25.86 49.76
C GLY A 66 -20.28 -24.38 49.39
N THR A 67 -20.70 -23.57 50.35
CA THR A 67 -20.89 -22.12 50.17
C THR A 67 -19.54 -21.43 49.93
N LEU A 68 -18.48 -21.86 50.61
CA LEU A 68 -17.13 -21.33 50.42
C LEU A 68 -16.59 -21.57 49.00
N ILE A 69 -16.77 -22.80 48.49
CA ILE A 69 -16.36 -23.16 47.12
C ILE A 69 -17.17 -22.35 46.09
N ALA A 70 -18.46 -22.14 46.33
CA ALA A 70 -19.33 -21.35 45.47
C ALA A 70 -18.89 -19.88 45.41
N VAL A 71 -18.63 -19.24 46.55
CA VAL A 71 -18.15 -17.85 46.64
C VAL A 71 -16.79 -17.68 45.96
N PHE A 72 -15.87 -18.60 46.20
CA PHE A 72 -14.54 -18.59 45.55
C PHE A 72 -14.65 -18.70 44.03
N SER A 73 -15.46 -19.63 43.54
CA SER A 73 -15.66 -19.84 42.10
C SER A 73 -16.33 -18.63 41.45
N ALA A 74 -17.33 -18.02 42.13
CA ALA A 74 -17.99 -16.82 41.66
C ALA A 74 -17.02 -15.63 41.57
N ALA A 75 -16.15 -15.45 42.57
CA ALA A 75 -15.13 -14.41 42.57
C ALA A 75 -14.15 -14.57 41.40
N GLN A 76 -13.66 -15.79 41.14
CA GLN A 76 -12.81 -16.05 39.97
C GLN A 76 -13.52 -15.79 38.64
N GLN A 77 -14.80 -16.14 38.55
CA GLN A 77 -15.58 -15.92 37.34
C GLN A 77 -15.78 -14.43 37.05
N ILE A 78 -16.00 -13.61 38.08
CA ILE A 78 -16.07 -12.14 37.93
C ILE A 78 -14.73 -11.59 37.39
N VAL A 79 -13.60 -12.01 37.96
CA VAL A 79 -12.27 -11.58 37.48
C VAL A 79 -12.06 -11.97 36.01
N SER A 80 -12.43 -13.19 35.63
CA SER A 80 -12.34 -13.67 34.24
C SER A 80 -13.22 -12.87 33.27
N LEU A 81 -14.47 -12.58 33.66
CA LEU A 81 -15.39 -11.78 32.85
C LEU A 81 -14.90 -10.35 32.66
N VAL A 82 -14.39 -9.71 33.72
CA VAL A 82 -13.83 -8.36 33.66
C VAL A 82 -12.57 -8.33 32.78
N GLY A 83 -11.65 -9.28 32.98
CA GLY A 83 -10.45 -9.42 32.13
C GLY A 83 -10.79 -9.66 30.66
N GLY A 84 -11.78 -10.53 30.40
CA GLY A 84 -12.30 -10.80 29.07
C GLY A 84 -12.91 -9.56 28.40
N LEU A 85 -13.62 -8.71 29.16
CA LEU A 85 -14.17 -7.45 28.66
C LEU A 85 -13.05 -6.49 28.23
N VAL A 86 -12.03 -6.31 29.08
CA VAL A 86 -10.89 -5.43 28.78
C VAL A 86 -10.16 -5.90 27.52
N TYR A 87 -9.92 -7.21 27.39
CA TYR A 87 -9.29 -7.79 26.21
C TYR A 87 -10.12 -7.56 24.94
N ARG A 88 -11.44 -7.77 25.00
CA ARG A 88 -12.36 -7.52 23.87
C ARG A 88 -12.35 -6.04 23.47
N LEU A 89 -12.41 -5.11 24.42
CA LEU A 89 -12.34 -3.67 24.13
C LEU A 89 -11.04 -3.29 23.45
N ASN A 90 -9.90 -3.83 23.91
CA ASN A 90 -8.61 -3.61 23.26
C ASN A 90 -8.58 -4.18 21.83
N SER A 91 -9.17 -5.37 21.64
CA SER A 91 -9.29 -6.00 20.32
C SER A 91 -10.13 -5.17 19.34
N VAL A 92 -11.28 -4.64 19.80
CA VAL A 92 -12.16 -3.78 18.99
C VAL A 92 -11.43 -2.49 18.61
N TYR A 93 -10.73 -1.86 19.55
CA TYR A 93 -9.92 -0.67 19.28
C TYR A 93 -8.86 -0.93 18.20
N ARG A 94 -8.11 -2.04 18.33
CA ARG A 94 -7.10 -2.43 17.34
C ARG A 94 -7.69 -2.73 15.96
N PHE A 95 -8.83 -3.43 15.91
CA PHE A 95 -9.52 -3.72 14.66
C PHE A 95 -10.03 -2.45 13.99
N SER A 96 -10.62 -1.53 14.78
CA SER A 96 -11.06 -0.22 14.30
C SER A 96 -9.92 0.53 13.61
N LEU A 97 -8.74 0.61 14.24
CA LEU A 97 -7.57 1.27 13.64
C LEU A 97 -7.07 0.62 12.34
N GLN A 98 -7.16 -0.70 12.22
CA GLN A 98 -6.76 -1.41 10.99
C GLN A 98 -7.77 -1.15 9.87
N THR A 99 -9.06 -1.25 10.20
CA THR A 99 -10.16 -0.99 9.28
C THR A 99 -10.17 0.46 8.80
N SER A 100 -9.85 1.44 9.65
CA SER A 100 -9.71 2.84 9.25
C SER A 100 -8.65 3.03 8.16
N ARG A 101 -7.51 2.31 8.21
CA ARG A 101 -6.49 2.40 7.15
C ARG A 101 -6.92 1.77 5.84
N LEU A 102 -7.73 0.71 5.92
CA LEU A 102 -8.32 0.11 4.73
C LEU A 102 -9.28 1.09 4.06
N PHE A 103 -10.16 1.72 4.84
CA PHE A 103 -11.07 2.74 4.32
C PHE A 103 -10.30 3.96 3.80
N GLU A 104 -9.26 4.42 4.49
CA GLU A 104 -8.38 5.48 4.00
C GLU A 104 -7.79 5.14 2.62
N LEU A 105 -7.34 3.89 2.41
CA LEU A 105 -6.84 3.43 1.11
C LEU A 105 -7.93 3.35 0.04
N LEU A 106 -9.14 2.91 0.41
CA LEU A 106 -10.27 2.79 -0.52
C LEU A 106 -10.88 4.15 -0.88
N ASP A 107 -10.82 5.10 0.04
CA ASP A 107 -11.31 6.48 -0.10
C ASP A 107 -10.25 7.42 -0.73
N LEU A 108 -9.02 6.92 -0.99
CA LEU A 108 -8.03 7.68 -1.76
C LEU A 108 -8.59 7.97 -3.15
N ASP A 109 -8.90 9.24 -3.42
CA ASP A 109 -9.20 9.70 -4.78
C ASP A 109 -7.94 9.50 -5.63
N PRO A 110 -7.96 8.69 -6.71
CA PRO A 110 -6.82 8.52 -7.58
C PRO A 110 -6.25 9.84 -8.10
N LYS A 111 -7.08 10.89 -8.27
CA LYS A 111 -6.66 12.22 -8.73
C LYS A 111 -5.80 12.97 -7.71
N SER A 112 -5.91 12.62 -6.42
CA SER A 112 -5.11 13.23 -5.36
C SER A 112 -3.65 12.75 -5.36
N ILE A 113 -3.35 11.70 -6.13
CA ILE A 113 -2.02 11.11 -6.23
C ILE A 113 -1.25 11.80 -7.35
N ASP A 114 -0.06 12.31 -7.02
CA ASP A 114 0.85 12.91 -8.00
C ASP A 114 1.26 11.88 -9.07
N GLY A 115 1.10 12.23 -10.34
CA GLY A 115 1.29 11.33 -11.49
C GLY A 115 0.09 10.47 -11.85
N SER A 116 -1.06 10.67 -11.23
CA SER A 116 -2.32 10.09 -11.69
C SER A 116 -2.66 10.58 -13.10
N LEU A 117 -3.36 9.73 -13.86
CA LEU A 117 -3.81 10.10 -15.21
C LEU A 117 -5.01 11.03 -15.10
N GLU A 118 -5.02 12.08 -15.92
CA GLU A 118 -6.16 12.96 -16.09
C GLU A 118 -7.32 12.15 -16.68
N PRO A 119 -8.53 12.22 -16.08
CA PRO A 119 -9.70 11.61 -16.70
C PRO A 119 -10.02 12.29 -18.04
N PRO A 120 -10.71 11.60 -18.95
CA PRO A 120 -11.18 12.21 -20.18
C PRO A 120 -12.01 13.47 -19.90
N ARG A 121 -11.74 14.55 -20.64
CA ARG A 121 -12.43 15.85 -20.46
C ARG A 121 -13.91 15.79 -20.85
N GLN A 122 -14.27 14.83 -21.70
CA GLN A 122 -15.60 14.58 -22.22
C GLN A 122 -15.87 13.08 -22.22
N ARG A 123 -17.02 12.64 -22.75
CA ARG A 123 -17.27 11.21 -22.97
C ARG A 123 -16.13 10.64 -23.82
N PRO A 124 -15.44 9.58 -23.35
CA PRO A 124 -14.27 9.07 -24.02
C PRO A 124 -14.63 8.57 -25.42
N VAL A 125 -13.77 8.88 -26.38
CA VAL A 125 -13.89 8.38 -27.75
C VAL A 125 -13.17 7.04 -27.84
N PHE A 126 -13.79 6.07 -28.48
CA PHE A 126 -13.15 4.79 -28.77
C PHE A 126 -12.35 4.94 -30.08
N LEU A 127 -11.13 4.42 -30.10
CA LEU A 127 -10.36 4.30 -31.34
C LEU A 127 -11.03 3.27 -32.25
N GLU A 128 -11.05 3.58 -33.55
CA GLU A 128 -11.59 2.66 -34.52
C GLU A 128 -10.73 1.39 -34.64
N PRO A 129 -11.31 0.23 -34.99
CA PRO A 129 -10.59 -1.03 -35.14
C PRO A 129 -9.42 -0.97 -36.14
N ASN A 130 -9.47 -0.02 -37.09
CA ASN A 130 -8.46 0.16 -38.13
C ASN A 130 -7.21 0.91 -37.62
N GLY A 131 -7.19 1.34 -36.35
CA GLY A 131 -6.06 2.01 -35.73
C GLY A 131 -5.94 3.51 -36.08
N ILE A 132 -4.73 4.05 -35.94
CA ILE A 132 -4.40 5.47 -36.14
C ILE A 132 -4.23 5.76 -37.65
N GLY A 133 -5.02 6.69 -38.19
CA GLY A 133 -5.10 6.94 -39.64
C GLY A 133 -4.15 8.02 -40.19
N ARG A 134 -3.85 9.07 -39.44
CA ARG A 134 -2.96 10.19 -39.83
C ARG A 134 -1.60 10.08 -39.14
N GLY A 135 -1.58 9.68 -37.87
CA GLY A 135 -0.37 9.50 -37.08
C GLY A 135 -0.38 10.25 -35.75
N ILE A 136 0.81 10.42 -35.19
CA ILE A 136 1.02 10.99 -33.85
C ILE A 136 1.62 12.40 -33.97
N SER A 137 1.12 13.36 -33.21
CA SER A 137 1.70 14.70 -33.11
C SER A 137 1.97 15.05 -31.64
N VAL A 138 3.24 15.30 -31.33
CA VAL A 138 3.72 15.77 -30.03
C VAL A 138 3.98 17.27 -30.17
N ARG A 139 3.37 18.09 -29.31
CA ARG A 139 3.44 19.55 -29.40
C ARG A 139 3.77 20.17 -28.05
N GLY A 140 4.97 20.74 -27.97
CA GLY A 140 5.49 21.46 -26.80
C GLY A 140 5.44 20.65 -25.51
N VAL A 141 5.75 19.36 -25.59
CA VAL A 141 5.61 18.45 -24.46
C VAL A 141 6.77 18.65 -23.47
N SER A 142 6.41 19.04 -22.26
CA SER A 142 7.30 19.04 -21.09
C SER A 142 6.81 18.02 -20.08
N PHE A 143 7.75 17.41 -19.34
CA PHE A 143 7.43 16.41 -18.34
C PHE A 143 8.48 16.31 -17.23
N ARG A 144 8.00 16.11 -16.00
CA ARG A 144 8.78 15.72 -14.82
C ARG A 144 8.07 14.56 -14.14
N TYR A 145 8.82 13.66 -13.51
CA TYR A 145 8.21 12.59 -12.74
C TYR A 145 7.55 13.13 -11.46
N PRO A 146 6.56 12.42 -10.90
CA PRO A 146 6.00 12.76 -9.59
C PRO A 146 7.10 12.86 -8.53
N TYR A 147 6.91 13.76 -7.57
CA TYR A 147 7.84 13.99 -6.45
C TYR A 147 9.27 14.41 -6.86
N THR A 148 9.49 14.85 -8.10
CA THR A 148 10.75 15.49 -8.51
C THR A 148 10.52 16.85 -9.16
N GLU A 149 11.42 17.78 -8.88
CA GLU A 149 11.46 19.10 -9.51
C GLU A 149 12.23 19.08 -10.84
N LYS A 150 12.95 17.99 -11.13
CA LYS A 150 13.75 17.88 -12.35
C LYS A 150 12.89 17.50 -13.54
N GLU A 151 12.73 18.44 -14.47
CA GLU A 151 12.20 18.15 -15.81
C GLU A 151 13.09 17.19 -16.59
N VAL A 152 12.47 16.17 -17.16
CA VAL A 152 13.12 15.15 -18.00
C VAL A 152 12.94 15.47 -19.48
N LEU A 153 11.80 16.04 -19.86
CA LEU A 153 11.51 16.52 -21.22
C LEU A 153 11.10 17.98 -21.16
N ARG A 154 11.55 18.77 -22.14
CA ARG A 154 11.31 20.20 -22.24
C ARG A 154 10.91 20.56 -23.66
N ASP A 155 9.70 21.08 -23.83
CA ASP A 155 9.18 21.64 -25.08
C ASP A 155 9.40 20.74 -26.32
N VAL A 156 9.17 19.44 -26.16
CA VAL A 156 9.40 18.46 -27.23
C VAL A 156 8.29 18.56 -28.27
N THR A 157 8.67 18.79 -29.53
CA THR A 157 7.72 18.89 -30.65
C THR A 157 8.19 18.05 -31.84
N PHE A 158 7.36 17.11 -32.29
CA PHE A 158 7.58 16.35 -33.53
C PHE A 158 6.27 15.70 -33.99
N SER A 159 6.25 15.21 -35.23
CA SER A 159 5.15 14.41 -35.77
C SER A 159 5.66 13.11 -36.37
N VAL A 160 4.86 12.06 -36.23
CA VAL A 160 5.11 10.72 -36.77
C VAL A 160 3.94 10.38 -37.69
N PRO A 161 4.10 10.50 -39.02
CA PRO A 161 3.06 10.11 -39.96
C PRO A 161 2.70 8.63 -39.85
N VAL A 162 1.46 8.28 -40.18
CA VAL A 162 1.03 6.89 -40.30
C VAL A 162 1.97 6.09 -41.23
N GLY A 163 2.27 4.85 -40.86
CA GLY A 163 3.15 3.96 -41.63
C GLY A 163 4.65 4.32 -41.60
N SER A 164 5.03 5.42 -40.94
CA SER A 164 6.45 5.78 -40.78
C SER A 164 7.11 5.05 -39.61
N LYS A 165 8.45 4.95 -39.65
CA LYS A 165 9.27 4.42 -38.57
C LYS A 165 10.20 5.52 -38.08
N VAL A 166 10.19 5.78 -36.78
CA VAL A 166 11.01 6.83 -36.16
C VAL A 166 11.93 6.19 -35.12
N ALA A 167 13.22 6.56 -35.18
CA ALA A 167 14.22 6.17 -34.21
C ALA A 167 14.55 7.36 -33.30
N ILE A 168 14.41 7.18 -31.99
CA ILE A 168 14.77 8.18 -30.99
C ILE A 168 16.19 7.88 -30.52
N VAL A 169 17.13 8.76 -30.87
CA VAL A 169 18.56 8.65 -30.49
C VAL A 169 18.96 9.76 -29.53
N GLY A 170 19.92 9.49 -28.66
CA GLY A 170 20.43 10.45 -27.69
C GLY A 170 21.18 9.75 -26.56
N GLU A 171 21.82 10.54 -25.70
CA GLU A 171 22.59 10.04 -24.57
C GLU A 171 21.74 9.29 -23.54
N ASN A 172 22.38 8.48 -22.69
CA ASN A 172 21.70 7.85 -21.56
C ASN A 172 21.18 8.92 -20.60
N GLY A 173 19.91 8.83 -20.22
CA GLY A 173 19.23 9.85 -19.41
C GLY A 173 18.60 11.00 -20.18
N ALA A 174 18.71 11.05 -21.52
CA ALA A 174 18.07 12.09 -22.35
C ALA A 174 16.53 12.03 -22.42
N GLY A 175 15.87 11.18 -21.62
CA GLY A 175 14.40 11.09 -21.58
C GLY A 175 13.75 10.20 -22.64
N LYS A 176 14.51 9.39 -23.40
CA LYS A 176 13.99 8.50 -24.45
C LYS A 176 12.90 7.54 -23.94
N THR A 177 13.18 6.81 -22.86
CA THR A 177 12.22 5.90 -22.22
C THR A 177 11.03 6.66 -21.64
N THR A 178 11.25 7.90 -21.17
CA THR A 178 10.20 8.78 -20.67
C THR A 178 9.24 9.19 -21.78
N LEU A 179 9.77 9.52 -22.96
CA LEU A 179 8.96 9.83 -24.13
C LEU A 179 8.10 8.63 -24.56
N VAL A 180 8.66 7.42 -24.56
CA VAL A 180 7.89 6.20 -24.84
C VAL A 180 6.76 6.02 -23.81
N LYS A 181 7.05 6.18 -22.51
CA LYS A 181 6.05 6.11 -21.44
C LYS A 181 4.91 7.12 -21.63
N LEU A 182 5.22 8.35 -22.05
CA LEU A 182 4.21 9.36 -22.37
C LEU A 182 3.38 8.98 -23.59
N LEU A 183 3.99 8.51 -24.68
CA LEU A 183 3.26 8.06 -25.87
C LEU A 183 2.27 6.93 -25.56
N THR A 184 2.61 6.05 -24.61
CA THR A 184 1.75 4.95 -24.13
C THR A 184 0.80 5.35 -22.99
N ARG A 185 0.74 6.64 -22.64
CA ARG A 185 -0.07 7.20 -21.54
C ARG A 185 0.11 6.43 -20.21
N PHE A 186 1.36 6.14 -19.85
CA PHE A 186 1.72 5.75 -18.48
C PHE A 186 1.78 6.98 -17.55
N TYR A 187 2.03 8.15 -18.13
CA TYR A 187 1.96 9.45 -17.49
C TYR A 187 1.33 10.44 -18.48
N ASP A 188 0.74 11.51 -17.95
CA ASP A 188 0.34 12.67 -18.75
C ASP A 188 1.44 13.75 -18.70
N PRO A 189 1.63 14.53 -19.78
CA PRO A 189 2.59 15.62 -19.80
C PRO A 189 2.14 16.76 -18.88
N ILE A 190 3.10 17.47 -18.28
CA ILE A 190 2.79 18.65 -17.44
C ILE A 190 2.44 19.88 -18.30
N ALA A 191 2.92 19.91 -19.54
CA ALA A 191 2.63 20.95 -20.51
C ALA A 191 2.66 20.37 -21.93
N GLY A 192 1.94 21.01 -22.85
CA GLY A 192 1.81 20.55 -24.22
C GLY A 192 0.68 19.54 -24.44
N SER A 193 0.70 18.88 -25.59
CA SER A 193 -0.28 17.83 -25.94
C SER A 193 0.34 16.75 -26.82
N ILE A 194 -0.16 15.53 -26.65
CA ILE A 194 0.09 14.40 -27.54
C ILE A 194 -1.23 14.09 -28.22
N GLN A 195 -1.22 14.10 -29.55
CA GLN A 195 -2.41 13.94 -30.36
C GLN A 195 -2.31 12.72 -31.26
N LEU A 196 -3.40 11.97 -31.34
CA LEU A 196 -3.61 10.89 -32.31
C LEU A 196 -4.66 11.40 -33.31
N ASP A 197 -4.31 11.42 -34.59
CA ASP A 197 -5.19 11.90 -35.67
C ASP A 197 -5.74 13.33 -35.50
N GLY A 198 -5.03 14.15 -34.71
CA GLY A 198 -5.40 15.53 -34.41
C GLY A 198 -6.30 15.69 -33.18
N ARG A 199 -6.60 14.62 -32.45
CA ARG A 199 -7.30 14.64 -31.16
C ARG A 199 -6.33 14.34 -30.03
N ASP A 200 -6.45 15.05 -28.91
CA ASP A 200 -5.63 14.79 -27.73
C ASP A 200 -5.89 13.37 -27.21
N TYR A 201 -4.83 12.60 -27.00
CA TYR A 201 -4.90 11.22 -26.53
C TYR A 201 -5.60 11.06 -25.16
N ARG A 202 -5.77 12.16 -24.39
CA ARG A 202 -6.51 12.19 -23.13
C ARG A 202 -8.02 12.06 -23.32
N ASP A 203 -8.52 12.42 -24.49
CA ASP A 203 -9.95 12.37 -24.83
C ASP A 203 -10.40 10.98 -25.27
N TYR A 204 -9.47 10.04 -25.45
CA TYR A 204 -9.78 8.65 -25.77
C TYR A 204 -9.99 7.81 -24.51
N ASP A 205 -10.78 6.75 -24.67
CA ASP A 205 -10.83 5.68 -23.69
C ASP A 205 -9.44 5.05 -23.52
N LEU A 206 -9.04 4.83 -22.27
CA LEU A 206 -7.68 4.40 -21.95
C LEU A 206 -7.40 2.95 -22.40
N GLU A 207 -8.40 2.09 -22.30
CA GLU A 207 -8.28 0.68 -22.70
C GLU A 207 -8.21 0.58 -24.22
N SER A 208 -9.10 1.28 -24.93
CA SER A 208 -9.06 1.40 -26.39
C SER A 208 -7.77 2.02 -26.92
N LEU A 209 -7.22 3.01 -26.22
CA LEU A 209 -5.89 3.57 -26.53
C LEU A 209 -4.80 2.53 -26.40
N ARG A 210 -4.75 1.81 -25.28
CA ARG A 210 -3.67 0.85 -24.99
C ARG A 210 -3.74 -0.40 -25.86
N SER A 211 -4.94 -0.86 -26.23
CA SER A 211 -5.08 -1.99 -27.16
C SER A 211 -4.58 -1.68 -28.56
N SER A 212 -4.51 -0.40 -28.96
CA SER A 212 -3.93 0.03 -30.23
C SER A 212 -2.40 0.16 -30.21
N ILE A 213 -1.75 0.01 -29.04
CA ILE A 213 -0.32 0.25 -28.87
C ILE A 213 0.39 -1.02 -28.37
N GLY A 214 1.25 -1.60 -29.22
CA GLY A 214 2.19 -2.64 -28.81
C GLY A 214 3.48 -2.03 -28.24
N VAL A 215 3.93 -2.50 -27.08
CA VAL A 215 5.20 -2.08 -26.47
C VAL A 215 6.10 -3.28 -26.22
N VAL A 216 7.33 -3.22 -26.74
CA VAL A 216 8.37 -4.22 -26.47
C VAL A 216 9.44 -3.57 -25.61
N PHE A 217 9.49 -3.95 -24.33
CA PHE A 217 10.51 -3.46 -23.40
C PHE A 217 11.80 -4.28 -23.51
N GLN A 218 12.96 -3.66 -23.28
CA GLN A 218 14.26 -4.36 -23.28
C GLN A 218 14.37 -5.36 -22.12
N ASP A 219 13.84 -5.00 -20.95
CA ASP A 219 13.65 -5.90 -19.81
C ASP A 219 12.17 -6.34 -19.81
N PHE A 220 11.89 -7.55 -20.28
CA PHE A 220 10.54 -8.10 -20.23
C PHE A 220 10.23 -8.62 -18.83
N ASN A 221 9.06 -8.26 -18.30
CA ASN A 221 8.59 -8.81 -17.04
C ASN A 221 8.30 -10.31 -17.23
N HIS A 222 9.07 -11.15 -16.56
CA HIS A 222 8.73 -12.56 -16.42
C HIS A 222 7.55 -12.70 -15.47
N TYR A 223 6.36 -12.95 -16.01
CA TYR A 223 5.31 -13.55 -15.20
C TYR A 223 5.65 -15.03 -15.01
N SER A 224 5.40 -15.56 -13.81
CA SER A 224 5.52 -16.99 -13.51
C SER A 224 4.38 -17.78 -14.18
N LEU A 225 4.26 -17.65 -15.49
CA LEU A 225 3.27 -18.26 -16.38
C LEU A 225 4.00 -19.10 -17.43
N THR A 226 3.26 -19.98 -18.11
CA THR A 226 3.80 -20.71 -19.25
C THR A 226 4.13 -19.78 -20.42
N ALA A 227 4.93 -20.24 -21.38
CA ALA A 227 5.25 -19.45 -22.57
C ALA A 227 3.99 -19.08 -23.39
N GLY A 228 3.03 -20.00 -23.51
CA GLY A 228 1.76 -19.74 -24.21
C GLY A 228 0.91 -18.68 -23.53
N GLU A 229 0.81 -18.71 -22.20
CA GLU A 229 0.09 -17.71 -21.42
C GLU A 229 0.77 -16.34 -21.45
N ASN A 230 2.11 -16.29 -21.37
CA ASN A 230 2.84 -15.03 -21.49
C ASN A 230 2.62 -14.33 -22.84
N ILE A 231 2.49 -15.11 -23.93
CA ILE A 231 2.19 -14.56 -25.26
C ILE A 231 0.72 -14.15 -25.35
N GLY A 232 -0.22 -14.96 -24.83
CA GLY A 232 -1.65 -14.69 -24.86
C GLY A 232 -2.12 -13.52 -23.98
N VAL A 233 -1.37 -13.15 -22.94
CA VAL A 233 -1.65 -11.94 -22.14
C VAL A 233 -1.32 -10.65 -22.90
N GLY A 234 -0.49 -10.72 -23.95
CA GLY A 234 -0.12 -9.59 -24.78
C GLY A 234 -0.94 -9.42 -26.06
N SER A 235 -1.90 -10.32 -26.34
CA SER A 235 -2.76 -10.31 -27.52
C SER A 235 -4.12 -9.68 -27.27
#